data_AF-A0AAV5VTD2-F1
#
_entry.id   AF-A0AAV5VTD2-F1
#
_cell.length_a   1.000
_cell.length_b   1.000
_cell.length_c   1.000
_cell.angle_alpha   90.00
_cell.angle_beta   90.00
_cell.angle_gamma   90.00
#
_symmetry.space_group_name_H-M   'P 1'
#
loop_
_entity.id
_entity.type
_entity.pdbx_description
1 polymer ?
#
loop_
_entity_poly.entity_id
_entity_poly.type
_entity_poly.pdbx_seq_one_letter_code
_entity_poly.pdbx_strand_id
1 'polypeptide(L)'
;MADLTPEKIQKARALLKANPSILDDSIAKLSADAQVHAKKMRDLFLSDGADAAKMKAAADETRAKCSASVIAELEAHKKIVSEKIGAAI
;
A
#
# COMPACT_ATOMS: atom_id res chain seq x y z
N MET A 1 3.34 -0.81 19.15
CA MET A 1 2.42 -1.09 18.03
C MET A 1 1.62 0.18 17.80
N ALA A 2 1.90 0.95 16.76
CA ALA A 2 1.15 2.16 16.47
C ALA A 2 -0.18 1.75 15.81
N ASP A 3 -1.26 1.85 16.57
CA ASP A 3 -2.61 1.56 16.11
C ASP A 3 -2.97 2.48 14.94
N LEU A 4 -3.40 1.86 13.83
CA LEU A 4 -3.86 2.51 12.61
C LEU A 4 -5.25 3.08 12.87
N THR A 5 -5.30 4.20 13.61
CA THR A 5 -6.58 4.81 13.94
C THR A 5 -7.31 5.22 12.65
N PRO A 6 -8.64 5.10 12.59
CA PRO A 6 -9.43 5.41 11.39
C PRO A 6 -9.18 6.84 10.87
N GLU A 7 -8.88 7.79 11.76
CA GLU A 7 -8.49 9.16 11.41
C GLU A 7 -7.17 9.23 10.63
N LYS A 8 -6.16 8.42 11.01
CA LYS A 8 -4.88 8.37 10.28
C LYS A 8 -5.07 7.77 8.89
N ILE A 9 -5.93 6.75 8.77
CA ILE A 9 -6.28 6.14 7.47
C ILE A 9 -6.97 7.17 6.57
N GLN A 10 -7.95 7.93 7.09
CA GLN A 10 -8.63 8.95 6.30
C GLN A 10 -7.67 10.06 5.86
N LYS A 11 -6.79 10.55 6.75
CA LYS A 11 -5.78 11.55 6.40
C LYS A 11 -4.80 11.04 5.35
N ALA A 12 -4.31 9.81 5.51
CA ALA A 12 -3.46 9.14 4.53
C ALA A 12 -4.14 9.04 3.17
N ARG A 13 -5.40 8.57 3.12
CA ARG A 13 -6.18 8.49 1.88
C ARG A 13 -6.38 9.85 1.25
N ALA A 14 -6.76 10.87 2.02
CA ALA A 14 -6.95 12.22 1.50
C ALA A 14 -5.67 12.77 0.87
N LEU A 15 -4.52 12.59 1.53
CA LEU A 15 -3.22 13.03 1.03
C LEU A 15 -2.82 12.29 -0.25
N LEU A 16 -3.05 10.98 -0.31
CA LEU A 16 -2.73 10.16 -1.47
C LEU A 16 -3.71 10.39 -2.64
N LYS A 17 -4.99 10.67 -2.37
CA LYS A 17 -5.96 11.11 -3.39
C LYS A 17 -5.59 12.49 -3.94
N ALA A 18 -5.11 13.39 -3.08
CA ALA A 18 -4.65 14.72 -3.50
C ALA A 18 -3.29 14.68 -4.25
N ASN A 19 -2.44 13.70 -3.94
CA ASN A 19 -1.12 13.55 -4.54
C ASN A 19 -0.89 12.09 -5.01
N PRO A 20 -1.61 11.65 -6.06
CA PRO A 20 -1.51 10.26 -6.55
C PRO A 20 -0.10 9.90 -7.03
N SER A 21 0.67 10.89 -7.50
CA SER A 21 2.06 10.73 -7.94
C SER A 21 2.98 10.16 -6.86
N ILE A 22 2.67 10.34 -5.57
CA ILE A 22 3.49 9.77 -4.47
C ILE A 22 3.51 8.24 -4.58
N LEU A 23 2.35 7.63 -4.81
CA LEU A 23 2.23 6.19 -4.98
C LEU A 23 2.67 5.77 -6.37
N ASP A 24 2.29 6.47 -7.44
CA ASP A 24 2.72 6.08 -8.79
C ASP A 24 4.24 6.10 -8.96
N ASP A 25 4.94 7.12 -8.45
CA ASP A 25 6.41 7.21 -8.53
C ASP A 25 7.09 6.12 -7.69
N SER A 26 6.52 5.81 -6.52
CA SER A 26 7.00 4.76 -5.63
C SER A 26 6.76 3.36 -6.22
N ILE A 27 5.59 3.14 -6.82
CA ILE A 27 5.23 1.90 -7.50
C ILE A 27 6.09 1.71 -8.75
N ALA A 28 6.33 2.76 -9.54
CA ALA A 28 7.13 2.68 -10.76
C ALA A 28 8.58 2.21 -10.51
N LYS A 29 9.09 2.35 -9.28
CA LYS A 29 10.41 1.87 -8.87
C LYS A 29 10.46 0.38 -8.53
N LEU A 30 9.30 -0.28 -8.45
CA LEU A 30 9.19 -1.71 -8.17
C LEU A 30 9.37 -2.54 -9.44
N SER A 31 9.71 -3.80 -9.23
CA SER A 31 9.71 -4.85 -10.26
C SER A 31 8.33 -5.01 -10.90
N ALA A 32 8.26 -5.40 -12.16
CA ALA A 32 6.99 -5.49 -12.90
C ALA A 32 5.92 -6.33 -12.19
N ASP A 33 6.32 -7.43 -11.53
CA ASP A 33 5.45 -8.27 -10.72
C ASP A 33 4.93 -7.51 -9.48
N ALA A 34 5.85 -6.93 -8.69
CA ALA A 34 5.54 -6.12 -7.52
C ALA A 34 4.63 -4.92 -7.86
N GLN A 35 4.80 -4.30 -9.03
CA GLN A 35 3.95 -3.20 -9.49
C GLN A 35 2.47 -3.59 -9.58
N VAL A 36 2.16 -4.80 -10.06
CA VAL A 36 0.77 -5.28 -10.18
C VAL A 36 0.13 -5.35 -8.80
N HIS A 37 0.84 -5.94 -7.83
CA HIS A 37 0.38 -6.08 -6.46
C HIS A 37 0.27 -4.73 -5.74
N ALA A 38 1.26 -3.85 -5.90
CA ALA A 38 1.25 -2.52 -5.30
C ALA A 38 0.13 -1.62 -5.86
N LYS A 39 -0.16 -1.70 -7.16
CA LYS A 39 -1.30 -0.99 -7.78
C LYS A 39 -2.64 -1.49 -7.23
N LYS A 40 -2.79 -2.81 -7.05
CA LYS A 40 -3.99 -3.41 -6.45
C LYS A 40 -4.18 -2.96 -5.00
N MET A 41 -3.12 -2.91 -4.20
CA MET A 41 -3.18 -2.37 -2.84
C MET A 41 -3.52 -0.89 -2.81
N ARG A 42 -2.91 -0.07 -3.68
CA ARG A 42 -3.26 1.35 -3.84
C ARG A 42 -4.74 1.52 -4.13
N ASP A 43 -5.26 0.79 -5.12
CA ASP A 43 -6.67 0.92 -5.54
C ASP A 43 -7.61 0.57 -4.39
N LEU A 44 -7.35 -0.56 -3.70
CA LEU A 44 -8.10 -0.95 -2.51
C LEU A 44 -8.03 0.13 -1.43
N PHE A 45 -6.84 0.65 -1.13
CA PHE A 45 -6.63 1.66 -0.09
C PHE A 45 -7.31 2.98 -0.42
N LEU A 46 -7.31 3.42 -1.69
CA LEU A 46 -7.95 4.66 -2.11
C LEU A 46 -9.46 4.51 -2.32
N SER A 47 -9.97 3.27 -2.41
CA SER A 47 -11.40 3.00 -2.48
C SER A 47 -12.12 3.50 -1.23
N ASP A 48 -13.32 4.04 -1.41
CA ASP A 48 -14.16 4.56 -0.33
C ASP A 48 -14.50 3.49 0.72
N GLY A 49 -14.56 2.22 0.27
CA GLY A 49 -14.78 1.06 1.13
C GLY A 49 -13.52 0.26 1.44
N ALA A 50 -12.34 0.88 1.61
CA ALA A 50 -11.16 0.10 1.98
C ALA A 50 -11.41 -0.62 3.30
N ASP A 51 -11.47 -1.94 3.17
CA ASP A 51 -11.84 -2.89 4.18
C ASP A 51 -10.58 -3.64 4.60
N ALA A 52 -10.34 -3.71 5.90
CA ALA A 52 -9.13 -4.34 6.43
C ALA A 52 -9.03 -5.81 6.02
N ALA A 53 -10.16 -6.51 5.85
CA ALA A 53 -10.15 -7.89 5.36
C ALA A 53 -9.79 -7.97 3.88
N LYS A 54 -10.26 -7.04 3.03
CA LYS A 54 -9.83 -6.97 1.61
C LYS A 54 -8.34 -6.67 1.47
N MET A 55 -7.81 -5.74 2.27
CA MET A 55 -6.38 -5.44 2.30
C MET A 55 -5.57 -6.66 2.74
N LYS A 56 -6.02 -7.35 3.80
CA LYS A 56 -5.38 -8.57 4.28
C LYS A 56 -5.42 -9.68 3.23
N ALA A 57 -6.56 -9.90 2.57
CA ALA A 57 -6.69 -10.89 1.51
C ALA A 57 -5.77 -10.60 0.32
N ALA A 58 -5.63 -9.34 -0.08
CA ALA A 58 -4.68 -8.95 -1.14
C ALA A 58 -3.22 -9.18 -0.72
N ALA A 59 -2.87 -8.91 0.53
CA ALA A 59 -1.53 -9.20 1.06
C ALA A 59 -1.25 -10.70 1.12
N ASP A 60 -2.23 -11.51 1.53
CA ASP A 60 -2.13 -12.96 1.60
C ASP A 60 -1.99 -13.57 0.20
N GLU A 61 -2.80 -13.12 -0.75
CA GLU A 61 -2.70 -13.52 -2.16
C GLU A 61 -1.32 -13.19 -2.74
N THR A 62 -0.78 -12.01 -2.42
CA THR A 62 0.56 -11.61 -2.83
C THR A 62 1.61 -12.53 -2.22
N ARG A 63 1.54 -12.83 -0.92
CA ARG A 63 2.49 -13.75 -0.26
C ARG A 63 2.40 -15.17 -0.80
N ALA A 64 1.22 -15.62 -1.22
CA ALA A 64 1.02 -16.95 -1.78
C ALA A 64 1.53 -17.09 -3.23
N LYS A 65 1.44 -16.00 -4.02
CA LYS A 65 1.78 -16.00 -5.45
C LYS A 65 3.20 -15.53 -5.75
N CYS A 66 3.75 -14.63 -4.94
CA CYS A 66 5.03 -14.00 -5.20
C CYS A 66 6.18 -14.64 -4.44
N SER A 67 7.39 -14.54 -5.00
CA SER A 67 8.62 -14.95 -4.33
C SER A 67 8.98 -14.03 -3.16
N ALA A 68 9.79 -14.53 -2.22
CA ALA A 68 10.25 -13.76 -1.06
C ALA A 68 10.87 -12.40 -1.41
N SER A 69 11.57 -12.29 -2.55
CA SER A 69 12.13 -11.02 -3.03
C SER A 69 11.05 -9.98 -3.35
N VAL A 70 9.97 -10.36 -4.03
CA VAL A 70 8.85 -9.44 -4.35
C VAL A 70 8.11 -9.03 -3.08
N ILE A 71 7.93 -9.97 -2.13
CA ILE A 71 7.31 -9.67 -0.83
C ILE A 71 8.15 -8.65 -0.06
N ALA A 72 9.48 -8.82 -0.02
CA ALA A 72 10.38 -7.88 0.63
C ALA A 72 10.36 -6.49 -0.04
N GLU A 73 10.26 -6.44 -1.37
CA GLU A 73 10.14 -5.19 -2.14
C GLU A 73 8.83 -4.45 -1.80
N LEU A 74 7.72 -5.18 -1.66
CA LEU A 74 6.42 -4.63 -1.29
C LEU A 74 6.36 -4.16 0.17
N GLU A 75 7.03 -4.86 1.09
CA GLU A 75 7.16 -4.42 2.49
C GLU A 75 8.02 -3.14 2.58
N ALA A 76 9.11 -3.06 1.81
CA ALA A 76 9.92 -1.85 1.70
C ALA A 76 9.13 -0.70 1.10
N HIS A 77 8.34 -0.95 0.05
CA HIS A 77 7.43 0.02 -0.55
C HIS A 77 6.44 0.57 0.47
N LYS A 78 5.79 -0.32 1.23
CA LYS A 78 4.83 0.02 2.28
C LYS A 78 5.45 0.92 3.34
N LYS A 79 6.70 0.65 3.74
CA LYS A 79 7.45 1.49 4.69
C LYS A 79 7.75 2.87 4.12
N ILE A 80 8.26 2.95 2.89
CA ILE A 80 8.56 4.24 2.23
C ILE A 80 7.31 5.10 2.11
N VAL A 81 6.19 4.51 1.68
CA VAL A 81 4.92 5.23 1.58
C VAL A 81 4.45 5.69 2.95
N SER A 82 4.55 4.84 3.97
CA SER A 82 4.20 5.20 5.36
C SER A 82 5.00 6.38 5.88
N GLU A 83 6.30 6.44 5.59
CA GLU A 83 7.16 7.56 5.96
C GLU A 83 6.79 8.82 5.19
N LYS A 84 6.50 8.72 3.89
CA LYS A 84 6.08 9.86 3.05
C LYS A 84 4.76 10.49 3.48
N ILE A 85 3.82 9.68 3.97
CA ILE A 85 2.49 10.18 4.40
C ILE A 85 2.44 10.47 5.90
N GLY A 86 3.50 10.20 6.64
CA GLY A 86 3.56 10.39 8.10
C GLY A 86 2.61 9.48 8.88
N ALA A 87 2.17 8.37 8.28
CA ALA A 87 1.27 7.40 8.90
C ALA A 87 1.71 5.99 8.56
N ALA A 88 1.89 5.15 9.58
CA ALA A 88 2.04 3.71 9.36
C ALA A 88 0.76 3.18 8.71
N ILE A 89 0.85 2.71 7.47
CA ILE A 89 -0.20 1.95 6.76
C ILE A 89 0.27 0.52 6.60
#